data_AF-A0A250DV93-F1
#
_entry.id   AF-A0A250DV93-F1
#
_cell.length_a   1.000
_cell.length_b   1.000
_cell.length_c   1.000
_cell.angle_alpha   90.00
_cell.angle_beta   90.00
_cell.angle_gamma   90.00
#
_symmetry.space_group_name_H-M   'P 1'
#
loop_
_entity.id
_entity.type
_entity.pdbx_description
1 polymer ?
#
loop_
_entity_poly.entity_id
_entity_poly.type
_entity_poly.pdbx_seq_one_letter_code
_entity_poly.pdbx_strand_id
1 'polypeptide(L)'
;MGPIEVKRFFGGFGLVQAGVQFAFVMKGTLYLRVDDATRPEFERLGAAPFSYATSASTVKVASYYEAPVDALEDPHALRDWATKALASALGARKPARRKSVG
;
A
#
# COMPACT_ATOMS: atom_id res chain seq x y z
N MET A 1 -10.52 -7.54 -9.78
CA MET A 1 -10.43 -6.07 -9.58
C MET A 1 -11.36 -5.38 -10.57
N GLY A 2 -12.03 -4.30 -10.16
CA GLY A 2 -12.83 -3.44 -11.03
C GLY A 2 -12.05 -2.23 -11.59
N PRO A 3 -12.75 -1.21 -12.13
CA PRO A 3 -12.13 0.02 -12.63
C PRO A 3 -11.22 0.71 -11.60
N ILE A 4 -10.10 1.25 -12.07
CA ILE A 4 -9.12 1.96 -11.23
C ILE A 4 -9.10 3.43 -11.64
N GLU A 5 -9.35 4.30 -10.68
CA GLU A 5 -9.17 5.75 -10.80
C GLU A 5 -7.74 6.12 -10.41
N VAL A 6 -7.10 6.97 -11.21
CA VAL A 6 -5.80 7.57 -10.87
C VAL A 6 -6.06 8.99 -10.35
N LYS A 7 -5.60 9.28 -9.13
CA LYS A 7 -5.76 10.60 -8.50
C LYS A 7 -4.40 11.19 -8.17
N ARG A 8 -4.23 12.50 -8.36
CA ARG A 8 -3.01 13.18 -7.87
C ARG A 8 -2.94 13.02 -6.36
N PHE A 9 -1.80 12.55 -5.87
CA PHE A 9 -1.55 12.29 -4.46
C PHE A 9 -0.14 12.76 -4.11
N PHE A 10 -0.03 14.00 -3.63
CA PHE A 10 1.17 14.63 -3.06
C PHE A 10 2.51 14.19 -3.67
N GLY A 11 2.89 14.73 -4.83
CA GLY A 11 4.15 14.38 -5.49
C GLY A 11 4.14 13.06 -6.26
N GLY A 12 3.02 12.35 -6.28
CA GLY A 12 2.80 11.12 -7.03
C GLY A 12 1.33 10.92 -7.42
N PHE A 13 0.97 9.66 -7.66
CA PHE A 13 -0.35 9.26 -8.15
C PHE A 13 -0.93 8.14 -7.29
N GLY A 14 -2.08 8.38 -6.66
CA GLY A 14 -2.85 7.38 -5.94
C GLY A 14 -3.66 6.52 -6.90
N LEU A 15 -3.70 5.22 -6.64
CA LEU A 15 -4.54 4.24 -7.34
C LEU A 15 -5.73 3.90 -6.44
N VAL A 16 -6.93 4.16 -6.97
CA VAL A 16 -8.17 4.17 -6.20
C VAL A 16 -9.20 3.27 -6.86
N GLN A 17 -9.86 2.40 -6.10
CA GLN A 17 -11.00 1.62 -6.57
C GLN A 17 -12.23 1.91 -5.72
N ALA A 18 -13.34 2.31 -6.35
CA ALA A 18 -14.58 2.66 -5.65
C ALA A 18 -14.34 3.63 -4.48
N GLY A 19 -13.51 4.65 -4.72
CA GLY A 19 -13.13 5.64 -3.71
C GLY A 19 -12.11 5.16 -2.66
N VAL A 20 -11.63 3.91 -2.69
CA VAL A 20 -10.63 3.35 -1.75
C VAL A 20 -9.23 3.40 -2.36
N GLN A 21 -8.32 4.18 -1.79
CA GLN A 21 -6.91 4.15 -2.18
C GLN A 21 -6.25 2.89 -1.61
N PHE A 22 -5.71 2.06 -2.50
CA PHE A 22 -5.04 0.81 -2.14
C PHE A 22 -3.58 0.78 -2.56
N ALA A 23 -3.15 1.71 -3.40
CA ALA A 23 -1.78 1.83 -3.85
C ALA A 23 -1.48 3.27 -4.26
N PHE A 24 -0.20 3.59 -4.44
CA PHE A 24 0.23 4.82 -5.10
C PHE A 24 1.60 4.63 -5.76
N VAL A 25 1.88 5.46 -6.77
CA VAL A 25 3.19 5.55 -7.40
C VAL A 25 3.87 6.84 -6.96
N MET A 26 5.10 6.74 -6.48
CA MET A 26 5.92 7.87 -6.03
C MET A 26 7.34 7.69 -6.53
N LYS A 27 7.87 8.70 -7.25
CA LYS A 27 9.23 8.68 -7.81
C LYS A 27 9.56 7.40 -8.62
N GLY A 28 8.58 6.88 -9.35
CA GLY A 28 8.72 5.66 -10.17
C GLY A 28 8.50 4.35 -9.42
N THR A 29 8.36 4.38 -8.09
CA THR A 29 8.11 3.18 -7.28
C THR A 29 6.63 3.01 -7.00
N LEU A 30 6.10 1.81 -7.25
CA LEU A 30 4.75 1.41 -6.85
C LEU A 30 4.76 0.97 -5.39
N TYR A 31 3.86 1.56 -4.60
CA TYR A 31 3.62 1.20 -3.21
C TYR A 31 2.21 0.64 -3.05
N LEU A 32 2.11 -0.48 -2.36
CA LEU A 32 0.88 -1.21 -2.06
C LEU A 32 0.52 -1.06 -0.59
N ARG A 33 -0.76 -0.88 -0.29
CA ARG A 33 -1.28 -0.90 1.08
C ARG A 33 -1.04 -2.28 1.69
N VAL A 34 -0.59 -2.29 2.95
CA VAL A 34 -0.50 -3.51 3.76
C VAL A 34 -1.24 -3.34 5.08
N ASP A 35 -1.58 -4.47 5.69
CA ASP A 35 -2.01 -4.56 7.08
C ASP A 35 -1.11 -5.52 7.86
N ASP A 36 -1.45 -5.82 9.11
CA ASP A 36 -0.64 -6.69 9.96
C ASP A 36 -0.58 -8.14 9.47
N ALA A 37 -1.56 -8.59 8.67
CA ALA A 37 -1.60 -9.93 8.10
C ALA A 37 -0.76 -10.03 6.82
N THR A 38 -0.77 -8.99 5.97
CA THR A 38 -0.03 -9.03 4.70
C THR A 38 1.41 -8.56 4.83
N ARG A 39 1.71 -7.65 5.75
CA ARG A 39 3.05 -7.04 5.91
C ARG A 39 4.20 -8.05 6.03
N PRO A 40 4.11 -9.15 6.81
CA PRO A 40 5.20 -10.11 6.91
C PRO A 40 5.57 -10.73 5.55
N GLU A 41 4.62 -10.88 4.64
CA GLU A 41 4.88 -11.41 3.30
C GLU A 41 5.74 -10.44 2.48
N PHE A 42 5.43 -9.14 2.54
CA PHE A 42 6.22 -8.09 1.88
C PHE A 42 7.63 -8.01 2.45
N GLU A 43 7.78 -8.06 3.78
CA GLU A 43 9.07 -8.00 4.45
C GLU A 43 9.96 -9.19 4.09
N ARG A 44 9.41 -10.41 4.01
CA ARG A 44 10.16 -11.60 3.57
C ARG A 44 10.66 -11.50 2.13
N LEU A 45 9.93 -10.79 1.27
CA LEU A 45 10.31 -10.54 -0.12
C LEU A 45 11.25 -9.34 -0.27
N GLY A 46 11.71 -8.75 0.85
CA GLY A 46 12.64 -7.63 0.85
C GLY A 46 12.01 -6.29 0.48
N ALA A 47 10.68 -6.19 0.39
CA ALA A 47 10.01 -4.95 0.07
C ALA A 47 10.19 -3.92 1.20
N ALA A 48 10.54 -2.69 0.84
CA ALA A 48 10.73 -1.62 1.80
C ALA A 48 9.43 -0.84 2.08
N PRO A 49 9.23 -0.31 3.30
CA PRO A 49 8.13 0.60 3.61
C PRO A 49 8.35 1.98 2.99
N PHE A 50 7.28 2.62 2.55
CA PHE A 50 7.34 4.01 2.10
C PHE A 50 7.85 4.92 3.22
N SER A 51 8.82 5.77 2.88
CA SER A 51 9.39 6.76 3.80
C SER A 51 9.66 8.08 3.07
N TYR A 52 9.52 9.20 3.78
CA TYR A 52 9.84 10.52 3.24
C TYR A 52 10.54 11.39 4.28
N ALA A 53 11.40 12.28 3.80
CA ALA A 53 12.10 13.24 4.65
C ALA A 53 11.22 14.46 4.95
N THR A 54 11.33 14.96 6.17
CA THR A 54 10.83 16.27 6.61
C THR A 54 12.02 17.13 7.02
N SER A 55 11.77 18.41 7.35
CA SER A 55 12.83 19.29 7.87
C SER A 55 13.44 18.82 9.19
N ALA A 56 12.72 17.99 9.96
CA ALA A 56 13.14 17.54 11.29
C ALA A 56 13.59 16.07 11.32
N SER A 57 13.02 15.20 10.50
CA SER A 57 13.25 13.76 10.56
C SER A 57 12.77 13.00 9.32
N THR A 58 13.05 11.70 9.25
CA THR A 58 12.44 10.78 8.28
C THR A 58 11.17 10.17 8.87
N VAL A 59 10.05 10.29 8.15
CA VAL A 59 8.78 9.67 8.49
C VAL A 59 8.64 8.37 7.71
N LYS A 60 8.44 7.25 8.43
CA LYS A 60 8.13 5.94 7.87
C LYS A 60 6.63 5.70 7.92
N VAL A 61 6.03 5.35 6.79
CA VAL A 61 4.61 5.01 6.66
C VAL A 61 4.47 3.50 6.52
N ALA A 62 4.46 2.79 7.65
CA ALA A 62 4.44 1.33 7.71
C ALA A 62 3.12 0.66 7.23
N SER A 63 2.22 1.43 6.61
CA SER A 63 1.01 0.90 5.97
C SER A 63 1.13 0.80 4.45
N TYR A 64 2.27 1.18 3.89
CA TYR A 64 2.55 1.08 2.45
C TYR A 64 3.96 0.55 2.22
N TYR A 65 4.08 -0.47 1.39
CA TYR A 65 5.34 -1.13 1.05
C TYR A 65 5.51 -1.16 -0.46
N GLU A 66 6.76 -1.19 -0.92
CA GLU A 66 7.09 -1.36 -2.33
C GLU A 66 6.43 -2.64 -2.88
N ALA A 67 5.99 -2.59 -4.14
CA ALA A 67 5.57 -3.80 -4.83
C ALA A 67 6.78 -4.74 -4.97
N PRO A 68 6.66 -6.03 -4.62
CA PRO A 68 7.73 -7.01 -4.83
C PRO A 68 8.18 -7.03 -6.31
N VAL A 69 9.46 -7.28 -6.57
CA VAL A 69 10.02 -7.26 -7.94
C VAL A 69 9.28 -8.25 -8.86
N ASP A 70 9.02 -9.46 -8.38
CA ASP A 70 8.29 -10.50 -9.12
C ASP A 70 6.87 -10.04 -9.50
N ALA A 71 6.27 -9.15 -8.70
CA ALA A 71 4.97 -8.58 -9.00
C ALA A 71 5.02 -7.63 -10.20
N LEU A 72 6.16 -6.95 -10.44
CA LEU A 72 6.30 -6.00 -11.54
C LEU A 72 6.61 -6.68 -12.89
N GLU A 73 7.16 -7.90 -12.85
CA GLU A 73 7.52 -8.68 -14.04
C GLU A 73 6.37 -9.52 -14.59
N ASP A 74 5.38 -9.88 -13.77
CA ASP A 74 4.20 -10.65 -14.16
C ASP A 74 2.89 -9.88 -13.87
N PRO A 75 2.11 -9.51 -14.90
CA PRO A 75 0.81 -8.86 -14.73
C PRO A 75 -0.20 -9.64 -13.87
N HIS A 76 -0.13 -10.97 -13.86
CA HIS A 76 -0.98 -11.80 -13.02
C HIS A 76 -0.58 -11.68 -11.56
N ALA A 77 0.72 -11.85 -11.26
CA ALA A 77 1.26 -11.59 -9.93
C ALA A 77 0.93 -10.17 -9.44
N LEU A 78 1.10 -9.15 -10.29
CA LEU A 78 0.77 -7.75 -9.96
C LEU A 78 -0.69 -7.61 -9.50
N ARG A 79 -1.60 -8.24 -10.24
CA ARG A 79 -3.03 -8.21 -9.95
C ARG A 79 -3.35 -8.87 -8.62
N ASP A 80 -2.68 -9.98 -8.27
CA ASP A 80 -2.88 -10.65 -7.00
C ASP A 80 -2.41 -9.78 -5.83
N TRP A 81 -1.22 -9.17 -5.96
CA TRP A 81 -0.70 -8.22 -4.97
C TRP A 81 -1.59 -6.98 -4.82
N ALA A 82 -2.06 -6.41 -5.92
CA ALA A 82 -2.98 -5.28 -5.90
C ALA A 82 -4.33 -5.65 -5.28
N THR A 83 -4.80 -6.89 -5.47
CA THR A 83 -6.02 -7.41 -4.85
C THR A 83 -5.85 -7.56 -3.34
N LYS A 84 -4.72 -8.11 -2.87
CA LYS A 84 -4.38 -8.16 -1.44
C LYS A 84 -4.36 -6.75 -0.83
N ALA A 85 -3.70 -5.80 -1.49
CA ALA A 85 -3.61 -4.42 -1.02
C ALA A 85 -4.98 -3.74 -0.91
N LEU A 86 -5.88 -3.97 -1.87
CA LEU A 86 -7.24 -3.47 -1.79
C LEU A 86 -8.02 -4.07 -0.62
N ALA A 87 -7.87 -5.38 -0.37
CA ALA A 87 -8.48 -6.02 0.79
C ALA A 87 -7.99 -5.39 2.11
N SER A 88 -6.69 -5.14 2.24
CA SER A 88 -6.11 -4.44 3.40
C SER A 88 -6.64 -3.01 3.55
N ALA A 89 -6.77 -2.27 2.44
CA ALA A 89 -7.32 -0.91 2.45
C ALA A 89 -8.80 -0.88 2.88
N LEU A 90 -9.60 -1.84 2.43
CA LEU A 90 -11.01 -2.01 2.83
C LEU A 90 -11.12 -2.39 4.32
N GLY A 91 -10.23 -3.26 4.81
CA GLY A 91 -10.15 -3.63 6.22
C GLY A 91 -9.89 -2.43 7.14
N ALA A 92 -8.99 -1.52 6.73
CA ALA A 92 -8.67 -0.30 7.48
C ALA A 92 -9.81 0.73 7.54
N ARG A 93 -10.79 0.69 6.61
CA ARG A 93 -11.98 1.56 6.65
C ARG A 93 -13.01 1.11 7.67
N LYS A 94 -13.02 -0.17 8.04
CA LYS A 94 -13.88 -0.62 9.13
C LYS A 94 -13.34 0.03 10.42
N PRO A 95 -14.18 0.68 11.25
CA PRO A 95 -13.69 1.26 12.50
C PRO A 95 -13.00 0.15 13.28
N ALA A 96 -11.70 0.35 13.55
CA ALA A 96 -10.96 -0.57 14.39
C ALA A 96 -11.73 -0.71 15.69
N ARG A 97 -12.15 -1.95 16.05
CA ARG A 97 -12.59 -2.23 17.41
C ARG A 97 -11.43 -1.80 18.31
N ARG A 98 -11.59 -0.63 18.93
CA ARG A 98 -10.61 -0.03 19.82
C ARG A 98 -10.36 -1.05 20.91
N LYS A 99 -9.17 -1.66 20.93
CA LYS A 99 -8.74 -2.47 22.07
C LYS A 99 -8.62 -1.49 23.24
N SER A 100 -9.60 -1.53 24.13
CA SER A 100 -9.49 -0.94 25.46
C SER A 100 -8.30 -1.62 26.13
N VAL A 101 -7.21 -0.88 26.31
CA VAL A 101 -6.18 -1.27 27.28
C VAL A 101 -6.77 -0.95 28.65
N GLY A 102 -6.96 -2.00 29.46
CA GLY A 102 -7.23 -1.90 30.89
C GLY A 102 -5.94 -1.91 31.69
#